data_AF-A0A2M8NQM3-F1
#
_entry.id   AF-A0A2M8NQM3-F1
#
_cell.length_a   1.000
_cell.length_b   1.000
_cell.length_c   1.000
_cell.angle_alpha   90.00
_cell.angle_beta   90.00
_cell.angle_gamma   90.00
#
_symmetry.space_group_name_H-M   'P 1'
#
loop_
_entity.id
_entity.type
_entity.pdbx_description
1 polymer ?
#
loop_
_entity_poly.entity_id
_entity_poly.type
_entity_poly.pdbx_seq_one_letter_code
_entity_poly.pdbx_strand_id
1 'polypeptide(L)'
;MKFISASDIYIINQSVVGHEPIVLNRHLLQSAAKRPYTRMFGHEAYPTILEKAASLVHALAHDHLFADGNKRTAQIVLEQFLANNG
;
A
#
# COMPACT_ATOMS: atom_id res chain seq x y z
N MET A 1 2.05 -0.09 -15.58
CA MET A 1 1.87 -0.56 -14.19
C MET A 1 0.59 0.05 -13.65
N LYS A 2 -0.31 -0.77 -13.11
CA LYS A 2 -1.60 -0.37 -12.53
C LYS A 2 -1.37 0.07 -11.08
N PHE A 3 -1.76 1.31 -10.81
CA PHE A 3 -1.56 1.98 -9.53
C PHE A 3 -2.59 1.52 -8.50
N ILE A 4 -2.15 1.27 -7.26
CA ILE A 4 -3.03 1.10 -6.10
C ILE A 4 -3.02 2.41 -5.34
N SER A 5 -4.15 3.11 -5.34
CA SER A 5 -4.31 4.40 -4.67
C SER A 5 -4.57 4.26 -3.18
N ALA A 6 -4.40 5.37 -2.45
CA ALA A 6 -4.82 5.45 -1.05
C ALA A 6 -6.31 5.14 -0.85
N SER A 7 -7.15 5.49 -1.82
CA SER A 7 -8.58 5.16 -1.81
C SER A 7 -8.81 3.66 -1.97
N ASP A 8 -8.06 3.00 -2.87
CA ASP A 8 -8.12 1.54 -3.04
C ASP A 8 -7.70 0.85 -1.75
N ILE A 9 -6.62 1.31 -1.11
CA ILE A 9 -6.15 0.75 0.18
C ILE A 9 -7.20 0.96 1.29
N TYR A 10 -7.87 2.11 1.31
CA TYR A 10 -8.95 2.38 2.25
C TYR A 10 -10.12 1.39 2.04
N ILE A 11 -10.56 1.20 0.79
CA ILE A 11 -11.64 0.26 0.44
C ILE A 11 -11.24 -1.18 0.81
N ILE A 12 -9.99 -1.57 0.55
CA ILE A 12 -9.47 -2.88 0.95
C ILE A 12 -9.50 -3.00 2.47
N ASN A 13 -9.04 -2.00 3.23
CA ASN A 13 -9.13 -2.04 4.69
C ASN A 13 -10.57 -2.16 5.17
N GLN A 14 -11.51 -1.42 4.58
CA GLN A 14 -12.94 -1.51 4.91
C GLN A 14 -13.47 -2.94 4.74
N SER A 15 -13.12 -3.61 3.63
CA SER A 15 -13.49 -5.00 3.40
C SER A 15 -12.84 -5.98 4.40
N VAL A 16 -11.62 -5.67 4.86
CA VAL A 16 -10.84 -6.49 5.80
C VAL A 16 -11.37 -6.39 7.23
N VAL A 17 -11.78 -5.19 7.67
CA VAL A 17 -12.25 -4.95 9.05
C VAL A 17 -13.77 -5.06 9.18
N GLY A 18 -14.51 -5.00 8.07
CA GLY A 18 -15.97 -5.15 8.05
C GLY A 18 -16.74 -3.94 8.56
N HIS A 19 -16.06 -2.82 8.79
CA HIS A 19 -16.64 -1.55 9.22
C HIS A 19 -15.87 -0.37 8.61
N GLU A 20 -16.31 0.86 8.87
CA GLU A 20 -15.62 2.05 8.38
C GLU A 20 -14.18 2.12 8.94
N PRO A 21 -13.15 2.20 8.09
CA PRO A 21 -11.76 2.32 8.53
C PRO A 21 -11.48 3.61 9.31
N ILE A 22 -10.81 3.47 10.45
CA ILE A 22 -10.24 4.60 11.17
C ILE A 22 -8.81 4.81 10.66
N VAL A 23 -8.63 5.84 9.83
CA VAL A 23 -7.32 6.25 9.31
C VAL A 23 -6.61 7.09 10.36
N LEU A 24 -5.51 6.57 10.92
CA LEU A 24 -4.72 7.26 11.94
C LEU A 24 -3.84 8.36 11.33
N ASN A 25 -3.31 8.13 10.13
CA ASN A 25 -2.48 9.11 9.44
C ASN A 25 -2.71 9.08 7.91
N ARG A 26 -3.48 10.08 7.43
CA ARG A 26 -3.80 10.22 6.00
C ARG A 26 -2.58 10.52 5.15
N HIS A 27 -1.58 11.25 5.67
CA HIS A 27 -0.37 11.56 4.94
C HIS A 27 0.50 10.32 4.73
N LEU A 28 0.62 9.46 5.74
CA LEU A 28 1.34 8.20 5.61
C LEU A 28 0.61 7.23 4.66
N LEU A 29 -0.73 7.21 4.66
CA LEU A 29 -1.49 6.38 3.71
C LEU A 29 -1.24 6.80 2.26
N GLN A 30 -1.24 8.12 1.99
CA GLN A 30 -0.89 8.66 0.68
C GLN A 30 0.57 8.40 0.31
N SER A 31 1.48 8.50 1.28
CA SER A 31 2.90 8.21 1.10
C SER A 31 3.11 6.73 0.74
N ALA A 32 2.47 5.81 1.46
CA ALA A 32 2.54 4.37 1.20
C ALA A 32 2.11 4.02 -0.23
N ALA A 33 1.00 4.58 -0.70
CA ALA A 33 0.51 4.35 -2.08
C ALA A 33 1.50 4.85 -3.15
N LYS A 34 2.22 5.95 -2.87
CA LYS A 34 3.18 6.56 -3.81
C LYS A 34 4.57 5.91 -3.75
N ARG A 35 4.93 5.29 -2.63
CA ARG A 35 6.26 4.74 -2.36
C ARG A 35 6.81 3.84 -3.49
N PRO A 36 6.04 2.92 -4.10
CA PRO A 36 6.55 2.05 -5.18
C PRO A 36 7.00 2.80 -6.44
N TYR A 37 6.59 4.05 -6.58
CA TYR A 37 6.79 4.89 -7.76
C TYR A 37 7.81 6.01 -7.49
N THR A 38 8.38 6.05 -6.29
CA THR A 38 9.36 7.05 -5.92
C THR A 38 10.63 6.90 -6.75
N ARG A 39 11.16 8.05 -7.19
CA ARG A 39 12.46 8.14 -7.87
C ARG A 39 13.46 8.86 -6.97
N MET A 40 14.69 8.37 -6.93
CA MET A 40 15.81 8.97 -6.22
C MET A 40 16.98 9.15 -7.18
N PHE A 41 17.57 10.35 -7.20
CA PHE A 41 18.69 10.68 -8.08
C PHE A 41 18.43 10.38 -9.57
N GLY A 42 17.18 10.57 -10.03
CA GLY A 42 16.79 10.31 -11.42
C GLY A 42 16.43 8.84 -11.73
N HIS A 43 16.65 7.91 -10.82
CA HIS A 43 16.37 6.48 -10.99
C HIS A 43 15.16 6.04 -10.16
N GLU A 44 14.51 4.94 -10.54
CA GLU A 44 13.48 4.35 -9.67
C GLU A 44 14.11 3.83 -8.38
N ALA A 45 13.51 4.16 -7.23
CA ALA A 45 13.98 3.67 -5.93
C ALA A 45 13.70 2.17 -5.75
N TYR A 46 12.70 1.65 -6.48
CA TYR A 46 12.29 0.25 -6.49
C TYR A 46 12.20 -0.22 -7.96
N PRO A 47 13.30 -0.72 -8.54
CA PRO A 47 13.37 -1.04 -9.97
C PRO A 47 12.52 -2.24 -10.42
N THR A 48 12.33 -3.24 -9.57
CA THR A 48 11.58 -4.46 -9.92
C THR A 48 10.15 -4.44 -9.39
N ILE A 49 9.25 -5.21 -10.00
CA ILE A 49 7.86 -5.39 -9.53
C ILE A 49 7.85 -5.89 -8.07
N LEU A 50 8.76 -6.80 -7.72
CA LEU A 50 8.86 -7.34 -6.36
C LEU A 50 9.33 -6.30 -5.34
N GLU A 51 10.31 -5.46 -5.68
CA GLU A 51 10.76 -4.37 -4.80
C GLU A 51 9.65 -3.32 -4.60
N LYS A 52 8.93 -3.00 -5.66
CA LYS A 52 7.76 -2.10 -5.62
C LYS A 52 6.68 -2.66 -4.70
N ALA A 53 6.34 -3.93 -4.85
CA ALA A 53 5.40 -4.65 -4.00
C ALA A 53 5.87 -4.67 -2.53
N ALA A 54 7.14 -5.03 -2.29
CA ALA A 54 7.72 -5.08 -0.96
C ALA A 54 7.70 -3.70 -0.28
N SER A 55 7.99 -2.63 -1.03
CA SER A 55 7.94 -1.25 -0.50
C SER A 55 6.53 -0.85 -0.03
N LEU A 56 5.51 -1.24 -0.80
CA LEU A 56 4.10 -0.96 -0.51
C LEU A 56 3.66 -1.70 0.75
N VAL A 57 3.87 -3.02 0.77
CA VAL A 57 3.48 -3.90 1.87
C VAL A 57 4.20 -3.53 3.15
N HIS A 58 5.49 -3.21 3.08
CA HIS A 58 6.25 -2.75 4.23
C HIS A 58 5.63 -1.49 4.84
N ALA A 59 5.33 -0.47 4.01
CA ALA A 59 4.68 0.75 4.49
C ALA A 59 3.32 0.46 5.15
N LEU A 60 2.50 -0.38 4.53
CA LEU A 60 1.18 -0.73 5.06
C LEU A 60 1.24 -1.51 6.38
N ALA A 61 2.17 -2.48 6.49
CA ALA A 61 2.27 -3.35 7.65
C ALA A 61 3.01 -2.69 8.84
N HIS A 62 3.95 -1.77 8.55
CA HIS A 62 4.81 -1.15 9.56
C HIS A 62 4.30 0.21 10.06
N ASP A 63 3.76 1.06 9.18
CA ASP A 63 3.53 2.49 9.50
C ASP A 63 2.20 2.75 10.23
N HIS A 64 1.50 1.70 10.70
CA HIS A 64 0.25 1.80 11.48
C HIS A 64 -0.78 2.79 10.91
N LEU A 65 -1.10 2.64 9.62
CA LEU A 65 -1.92 3.58 8.87
C LEU A 65 -3.39 3.61 9.32
N PHE A 66 -3.88 2.47 9.80
CA PHE A 66 -5.23 2.25 10.30
C PHE A 66 -5.21 1.83 11.78
N ALA A 67 -6.32 2.04 12.48
CA ALA A 67 -6.48 1.55 13.85
C ALA A 67 -6.46 0.01 13.95
N ASP A 68 -6.99 -0.68 12.93
CA ASP A 68 -6.95 -2.14 12.82
C ASP A 68 -6.75 -2.58 11.35
N GLY A 69 -6.33 -3.82 11.16
CA GLY A 69 -6.32 -4.48 9.86
C GLY A 69 -5.03 -4.31 9.06
N ASN A 70 -4.08 -3.46 9.48
CA ASN A 70 -2.88 -3.10 8.71
C ASN A 70 -2.18 -4.29 8.01
N LYS A 71 -1.85 -5.37 8.75
CA LYS A 71 -1.17 -6.54 8.18
C LYS A 71 -2.05 -7.33 7.19
N ARG A 72 -3.34 -7.47 7.51
CA ARG A 72 -4.33 -8.16 6.65
C ARG A 72 -4.57 -7.35 5.37
N THR A 73 -4.72 -6.04 5.49
CA THR A 73 -4.78 -5.10 4.36
C THR A 73 -3.51 -5.18 3.51
N ALA A 74 -2.33 -5.21 4.12
CA ALA A 74 -1.06 -5.31 3.39
C ALA A 74 -0.97 -6.60 2.58
N GLN A 75 -1.46 -7.74 3.10
CA GLN A 75 -1.52 -9.00 2.36
C GLN A 75 -2.44 -8.90 1.13
N ILE A 76 -3.67 -8.40 1.28
CA ILE A 76 -4.60 -8.27 0.15
C ILE A 76 -4.07 -7.28 -0.90
N VAL A 77 -3.46 -6.18 -0.46
CA VAL A 77 -2.81 -5.22 -1.36
C VAL A 77 -1.65 -5.86 -2.12
N LEU A 78 -0.85 -6.74 -1.49
CA LEU A 78 0.22 -7.48 -2.16
C LEU A 78 -0.34 -8.35 -3.28
N GLU A 79 -1.35 -9.16 -2.98
CA GLU A 79 -2.00 -10.07 -3.93
C GLU A 79 -2.56 -9.29 -5.12
N GLN A 80 -3.28 -8.20 -4.88
CA GLN A 80 -3.81 -7.35 -5.93
C GLN A 80 -2.70 -6.63 -6.73
N PHE A 81 -1.65 -6.16 -6.07
CA PHE A 81 -0.55 -5.48 -6.76
C PHE A 81 0.15 -6.41 -7.73
N LEU A 82 0.47 -7.63 -7.29
CA LEU A 82 1.14 -8.63 -8.13
C LEU A 82 0.22 -9.11 -9.25
N ALA A 83 -1.06 -9.42 -8.97
CA ALA A 83 -2.01 -9.86 -9.99
C ALA A 83 -2.24 -8.83 -11.11
N ASN A 84 -2.11 -7.54 -10.79
CA ASN A 84 -2.31 -6.45 -11.76
C ASN A 84 -1.03 -6.08 -12.55
N ASN A 85 0.15 -6.53 -12.11
CA ASN A 85 1.43 -6.01 -12.60
C ASN A 85 2.50 -7.05 -12.92
N GLY A 86 2.28 -8.32 -12.54
CA GLY A 86 3.13 -9.47 -12.83
C GLY A 86 2.59 -10.33 -13.96
#